data_AF-A0A5N5DVC1-F1
#
_entry.id   AF-A0A5N5DVC1-F1
#
_cell.length_a   1.000
_cell.length_b   1.000
_cell.length_c   1.000
_cell.angle_alpha   90.00
_cell.angle_beta   90.00
_cell.angle_gamma   90.00
#
_symmetry.space_group_name_H-M   'P 1'
#
loop_
_entity.id
_entity.type
_entity.pdbx_description
1 polymer ?
#
loop_
_entity_poly.entity_id
_entity_poly.type
_entity_poly.pdbx_seq_one_letter_code
_entity_poly.pdbx_strand_id
1 'polypeptide(L)'
;MTHDGPAEVILTPERRTIDVVPDAERHGTPRSQFTLWFGANMQITAIVDGALAVVFGADAIWAIVGLLIGNIFGGAVMALHSAQGPRMGLPQMISSRAQFGVKGAVVPLVLVILMYLGFAATGTVLAGQAVNKILHIDSPTVGIVVFGLLTAFVAVT
;
A
#
# COMPACT_ATOMS: atom_id res chain seq x y z
N MET A 1 12.10 -25.24 27.51
CA MET A 1 12.73 -25.41 26.19
C MET A 1 11.80 -26.30 25.38
N THR A 2 10.79 -25.72 24.74
CA THR A 2 10.03 -26.40 23.69
C THR A 2 10.65 -25.95 22.37
N HIS A 3 11.01 -26.93 21.55
CA HIS A 3 11.52 -26.71 20.21
C HIS A 3 10.30 -26.44 19.32
N ASP A 4 9.91 -25.18 19.21
CA ASP A 4 8.87 -24.76 18.28
C ASP A 4 9.47 -24.89 16.87
N GLY A 5 8.90 -25.78 16.07
CA GLY A 5 9.41 -26.09 14.73
C GLY A 5 9.20 -24.93 13.75
N PRO A 6 9.89 -24.92 12.59
CA PRO A 6 9.81 -23.83 11.60
C PRO A 6 8.39 -23.57 11.06
N ALA A 7 7.45 -24.51 11.21
CA ALA A 7 6.06 -24.36 10.80
C ALA A 7 5.18 -23.60 11.81
N GLU A 8 5.53 -23.59 13.11
CA GLU A 8 4.71 -22.98 14.17
C GLU A 8 4.81 -21.45 14.17
N VAL A 9 5.97 -20.92 13.76
CA VAL A 9 6.22 -19.47 13.64
C VAL A 9 5.39 -18.84 12.52
N ILE A 10 5.06 -19.58 11.46
CA ILE A 10 4.35 -19.04 10.28
C ILE A 10 2.85 -18.81 10.55
N LEU A 11 2.26 -19.56 11.49
CA LEU A 11 0.81 -19.54 11.75
C LEU A 11 0.41 -18.71 12.98
N THR A 12 1.37 -18.16 13.71
CA THR A 12 1.07 -17.33 14.89
C THR A 12 0.72 -15.92 14.43
N PRO A 13 -0.48 -15.39 14.77
CA PRO A 13 -0.83 -14.02 14.45
C PRO A 13 0.20 -13.04 15.00
N GLU A 14 0.60 -12.08 14.17
CA GLU A 14 1.47 -10.98 14.56
C GLU A 14 0.87 -10.26 15.78
N ARG A 15 1.66 -10.13 16.87
CA ARG A 15 1.18 -9.57 18.16
C ARG A 15 1.70 -8.17 18.44
N ARG A 16 2.75 -7.72 17.76
CA ARG A 16 3.45 -6.45 18.01
C ARG A 16 2.82 -5.35 17.17
N THR A 17 1.65 -4.89 17.60
CA THR A 17 0.93 -3.82 16.90
C THR A 17 1.69 -2.49 16.88
N ILE A 18 2.12 -2.01 18.05
CA ILE A 18 2.82 -0.71 18.19
C ILE A 18 4.19 -0.83 18.86
N ASP A 19 4.53 -2.01 19.34
CA ASP A 19 5.76 -2.26 20.09
C ASP A 19 6.98 -2.34 19.18
N VAL A 20 8.15 -2.17 19.79
CA VAL A 20 9.43 -2.29 19.07
C VAL A 20 9.65 -3.73 18.63
N VAL A 21 10.03 -3.91 17.37
CA VAL A 21 10.50 -5.19 16.82
C VAL A 21 11.98 -5.41 17.19
N PRO A 22 12.33 -6.45 17.97
CA PRO A 22 13.70 -6.75 18.37
C PRO A 22 14.57 -7.14 17.18
N ASP A 23 15.88 -6.89 17.29
CA ASP A 23 16.83 -7.18 16.20
C ASP A 23 16.79 -8.63 15.71
N ALA A 24 16.58 -9.59 16.61
CA ALA A 24 16.52 -11.02 16.29
C ALA A 24 15.29 -11.42 15.45
N GLU A 25 14.22 -10.62 15.47
CA GLU A 25 12.99 -10.86 14.70
C GLU A 25 12.99 -10.10 13.37
N ARG A 26 14.05 -9.34 13.05
CA ARG A 26 14.18 -8.59 11.79
C ARG A 26 14.76 -9.48 10.69
N HIS A 27 13.88 -10.14 9.95
CA HIS A 27 14.24 -11.05 8.86
C HIS A 27 14.01 -10.48 7.44
N GLY A 28 13.65 -9.19 7.32
CA GLY A 28 13.41 -8.54 6.02
C GLY A 28 14.69 -8.31 5.22
N THR A 29 14.63 -8.51 3.90
CA THR A 29 15.77 -8.23 3.00
C THR A 29 15.37 -7.20 1.92
N PRO A 30 16.32 -6.47 1.31
CA PRO A 30 16.00 -5.54 0.22
C PRO A 30 15.27 -6.21 -0.95
N ARG A 31 15.55 -7.49 -1.22
CA ARG A 31 14.86 -8.26 -2.26
C ARG A 31 13.40 -8.56 -1.90
N SER A 32 13.10 -8.83 -0.63
CA SER A 32 11.71 -9.06 -0.20
C SER A 32 10.85 -7.79 -0.32
N GLN A 33 11.48 -6.61 -0.32
CA GLN A 33 10.78 -5.35 -0.58
C GLN A 33 10.27 -5.29 -2.03
N PHE A 34 11.04 -5.78 -3.01
CA PHE A 34 10.57 -5.79 -4.41
C PHE A 34 9.26 -6.57 -4.54
N THR A 35 9.19 -7.78 -4.00
CA THR A 35 7.99 -8.62 -4.08
C THR A 35 6.80 -8.01 -3.33
N LEU A 36 7.05 -7.40 -2.16
CA LEU A 36 6.03 -6.72 -1.38
C LEU A 36 5.43 -5.53 -2.15
N TRP A 37 6.29 -4.66 -2.67
CA TRP A 37 5.86 -3.47 -3.39
C TRP A 37 5.29 -3.79 -4.77
N PHE A 38 5.84 -4.77 -5.48
CA PHE A 38 5.30 -5.22 -6.75
C PHE A 38 3.87 -5.75 -6.55
N GLY A 39 3.65 -6.65 -5.58
CA GLY A 39 2.32 -7.16 -5.26
C GLY A 39 1.35 -6.06 -4.85
N ALA A 40 1.79 -5.11 -4.01
CA ALA A 40 0.96 -3.99 -3.57
C ALA A 40 0.58 -3.02 -4.70
N ASN A 41 1.42 -2.89 -5.74
CA ASN A 41 1.19 -2.00 -6.87
C ASN A 41 0.55 -2.68 -8.08
N MET A 42 0.47 -4.02 -8.10
CA MET A 42 -0.26 -4.79 -9.12
C MET A 42 -1.78 -4.64 -8.94
N GLN A 43 -2.29 -3.45 -9.26
CA GLN A 43 -3.71 -3.13 -9.14
C GLN A 43 -4.19 -2.23 -10.28
N ILE A 44 -5.50 -2.24 -10.51
CA ILE A 44 -6.16 -1.51 -11.60
C ILE A 44 -5.88 0.00 -11.53
N THR A 45 -5.85 0.57 -10.32
CA THR A 45 -5.57 2.00 -10.11
C THR A 45 -4.24 2.41 -10.73
N ALA A 46 -3.18 1.63 -10.51
CA ALA A 46 -1.85 1.93 -11.06
C ALA A 46 -1.84 1.88 -12.60
N ILE A 47 -2.60 0.95 -13.19
CA ILE A 47 -2.74 0.83 -14.66
C ILE A 47 -3.44 2.08 -15.22
N VAL A 48 -4.56 2.48 -14.60
CA VAL A 48 -5.34 3.64 -15.03
C VAL A 48 -4.53 4.93 -14.87
N ASP A 49 -3.86 5.12 -13.74
CA ASP A 49 -3.00 6.28 -13.49
C ASP A 49 -1.86 6.38 -14.51
N GLY A 50 -1.23 5.25 -14.86
CA GLY A 50 -0.22 5.22 -15.91
C GLY A 50 -0.79 5.57 -17.30
N ALA A 51 -1.99 5.07 -17.61
CA ALA A 51 -2.67 5.37 -18.87
C ALA A 51 -3.07 6.85 -19.02
N LEU A 52 -3.28 7.57 -17.90
CA LEU A 52 -3.65 8.99 -17.92
C LEU A 52 -2.64 9.86 -18.67
N ALA A 53 -1.34 9.53 -18.60
CA ALA A 53 -0.32 10.27 -19.35
C ALA A 53 -0.60 10.28 -20.86
N VAL A 54 -1.01 9.13 -21.41
CA VAL A 54 -1.38 9.01 -22.84
C VAL A 54 -2.74 9.64 -23.11
N VAL A 55 -3.70 9.50 -22.20
CA VAL A 55 -5.02 10.15 -22.29
C VAL A 55 -4.88 11.68 -22.35
N PHE A 56 -3.90 12.24 -21.65
CA PHE A 56 -3.58 13.68 -21.68
C PHE A 56 -2.70 14.09 -22.87
N GLY A 57 -2.43 13.18 -23.81
CA GLY A 57 -1.78 13.48 -25.09
C GLY A 57 -0.29 13.19 -25.16
N ALA A 58 0.31 12.51 -24.17
CA ALA A 58 1.68 12.05 -24.29
C ALA A 58 1.79 10.86 -25.25
N ASP A 59 2.86 10.82 -26.05
CA ASP A 59 3.25 9.60 -26.75
C ASP A 59 3.53 8.47 -25.76
N ALA A 60 3.17 7.23 -26.10
CA ALA A 60 3.24 6.09 -25.19
C ALA A 60 4.67 5.78 -24.72
N ILE A 61 5.68 5.90 -25.60
CA ILE A 61 7.07 5.65 -25.22
C ILE A 61 7.56 6.75 -24.28
N TRP A 62 7.25 8.01 -24.60
CA TRP A 62 7.62 9.14 -23.74
C TRP A 62 6.86 9.15 -22.41
N ALA A 63 5.62 8.66 -22.38
CA ALA A 63 4.86 8.45 -21.15
C ALA A 63 5.58 7.44 -20.24
N ILE A 64 6.04 6.30 -20.78
CA ILE A 64 6.79 5.30 -20.01
C ILE A 64 8.09 5.90 -19.44
N VAL A 65 8.84 6.64 -20.27
CA VAL A 65 10.09 7.28 -19.83
C VAL A 65 9.81 8.32 -18.75
N GLY A 66 8.82 9.19 -18.94
CA GLY A 66 8.42 10.21 -17.98
C GLY A 66 7.95 9.60 -16.65
N LEU A 67 7.13 8.55 -16.71
CA LEU A 67 6.68 7.79 -15.53
C LEU A 67 7.85 7.14 -14.81
N LEU A 68 8.79 6.54 -15.53
CA LEU A 68 9.99 5.93 -14.93
C LEU A 68 10.82 6.97 -14.18
N ILE A 69 11.06 8.12 -14.80
CA ILE A 69 11.80 9.23 -14.19
C ILE A 69 11.06 9.73 -12.94
N GLY A 70 9.75 9.98 -13.04
CA GLY A 70 8.92 10.41 -11.91
C GLY A 70 8.95 9.41 -10.75
N ASN A 71 8.86 8.11 -11.04
CA ASN A 71 8.94 7.04 -10.06
C ASN A 71 10.32 6.97 -9.39
N ILE A 72 11.42 7.18 -10.13
CA ILE A 72 12.77 7.22 -9.54
C ILE A 72 12.89 8.40 -8.58
N PHE A 73 12.45 9.60 -8.99
CA PHE A 73 12.54 10.79 -8.14
C PHE A 73 11.66 10.68 -6.89
N GLY A 74 10.39 10.30 -7.03
CA GLY A 74 9.49 10.10 -5.89
C GLY A 74 9.94 8.94 -5.00
N GLY A 75 10.35 7.83 -5.62
CA GLY A 75 10.84 6.64 -4.95
C GLY A 75 12.12 6.87 -4.16
N ALA A 76 13.01 7.78 -4.60
CA ALA A 76 14.22 8.11 -3.86
C ALA A 76 13.93 8.68 -2.46
N VAL A 77 12.95 9.58 -2.34
CA VAL A 77 12.54 10.13 -1.04
C VAL A 77 11.96 9.04 -0.15
N MET A 78 11.12 8.17 -0.71
CA MET A 78 10.54 7.04 0.01
C MET A 78 11.60 6.02 0.45
N ALA A 79 12.59 5.74 -0.39
CA ALA A 79 13.67 4.82 -0.09
C ALA A 79 14.52 5.30 1.10
N LEU A 80 14.85 6.60 1.13
CA LEU A 80 15.57 7.20 2.26
C LEU A 80 14.79 7.08 3.57
N HIS A 81 13.47 7.28 3.52
CA HIS A 81 12.61 7.13 4.70
C HIS A 81 12.46 5.66 5.14
N SER A 82 12.28 4.76 4.17
CA SER A 82 12.13 3.32 4.41
C SER A 82 13.38 2.71 5.05
N ALA A 83 14.56 3.24 4.75
CA ALA A 83 15.83 2.82 5.35
C ALA A 83 15.91 3.10 6.88
N GLN A 84 15.04 3.96 7.43
CA GLN A 84 14.99 4.24 8.87
C GLN A 84 14.29 3.13 9.66
N GLY A 85 13.31 2.44 9.04
CA GLY A 85 12.49 1.41 9.68
C GLY A 85 13.31 0.28 10.32
N PRO A 86 14.25 -0.36 9.60
CA PRO A 86 15.06 -1.45 10.15
C PRO A 86 15.96 -1.08 11.33
N ARG A 87 16.29 0.21 11.50
CA ARG A 87 17.12 0.70 12.62
C ARG A 87 16.28 1.01 13.85
N MET A 88 15.11 1.59 13.64
CA MET A 88 14.23 2.04 14.73
C MET A 88 13.37 0.91 15.28
N GLY A 89 13.01 -0.08 14.45
CA GLY A 89 12.10 -1.16 14.83
C GLY A 89 10.71 -0.68 15.24
N LEU A 90 10.35 0.57 14.92
CA LEU A 90 9.12 1.24 15.33
C LEU A 90 8.23 1.50 14.11
N PRO A 91 6.89 1.39 14.26
CA PRO A 91 5.95 1.83 13.22
C PRO A 91 6.12 3.32 12.89
N GLN A 92 5.97 3.67 11.61
CA GLN A 92 6.15 5.05 11.12
C GLN A 92 5.27 6.07 11.85
N MET A 93 4.05 5.70 12.23
CA MET A 93 3.16 6.59 12.97
C MET A 93 3.67 6.90 14.38
N ILE A 94 4.36 5.95 15.03
CA ILE A 94 4.98 6.17 16.34
C ILE A 94 6.23 7.05 16.20
N SER A 95 7.08 6.81 15.19
CA SER A 95 8.29 7.60 14.95
C SER A 95 7.98 9.07 14.62
N SER A 96 6.83 9.36 14.00
CA SER A 96 6.38 10.73 13.72
C SER A 96 6.28 11.60 14.99
N ARG A 97 6.02 11.00 16.16
CA ARG A 97 5.93 11.70 17.44
C ARG A 97 7.25 12.35 17.85
N ALA A 98 8.39 11.84 17.39
CA ALA A 98 9.69 12.43 17.67
C ALA A 98 9.86 13.80 16.99
N GLN A 99 9.24 13.99 15.81
CA GLN A 99 9.35 15.23 15.03
C GLN A 99 8.23 16.23 15.39
N PHE A 100 7.00 15.74 15.58
CA PHE A 100 5.82 16.59 15.76
C PHE A 100 5.30 16.62 17.21
N GLY A 101 5.89 15.84 18.11
CA GLY A 101 5.35 15.62 19.45
C GLY A 101 4.10 14.73 19.45
N VAL A 102 3.63 14.35 20.65
CA VAL A 102 2.48 13.44 20.81
C VAL A 102 1.19 14.03 20.21
N LYS A 103 0.93 15.31 20.45
CA LYS A 103 -0.26 16.00 19.91
C LYS A 103 -0.09 16.42 18.45
N GLY A 104 1.10 16.87 18.05
CA GLY A 104 1.33 17.30 16.66
C GLY A 104 1.34 16.15 15.66
N ALA A 105 1.65 14.92 16.09
CA ALA A 105 1.53 13.71 15.26
C ALA A 105 0.10 13.43 14.75
N VAL A 106 -0.93 14.10 15.29
CA VAL A 106 -2.29 14.05 14.76
C VAL A 106 -2.37 14.61 13.34
N VAL A 107 -1.56 15.61 12.99
CA VAL A 107 -1.56 16.21 11.65
C VAL A 107 -1.17 15.19 10.56
N PRO A 108 0.01 14.54 10.60
CA PRO A 108 0.34 13.51 9.62
C PRO A 108 -0.62 12.30 9.68
N LEU A 109 -1.18 11.98 10.85
CA LEU A 109 -2.20 10.93 10.98
C LEU A 109 -3.47 11.25 10.18
N VAL A 110 -3.99 12.48 10.27
CA VAL A 110 -5.18 12.87 9.50
C VAL A 110 -4.87 12.86 8.00
N LEU A 111 -3.70 13.36 7.60
CA LEU A 111 -3.29 13.37 6.20
C LEU A 111 -3.18 11.94 5.63
N VAL A 112 -2.60 11.00 6.38
CA VAL A 112 -2.47 9.61 5.91
C VAL A 112 -3.83 8.90 5.85
N ILE A 113 -4.75 9.18 6.80
CA ILE A 113 -6.13 8.66 6.75
C ILE A 113 -6.84 9.15 5.50
N LEU A 114 -6.77 10.47 5.21
CA LEU A 114 -7.40 11.04 4.02
C LEU A 114 -6.80 10.47 2.72
N MET A 115 -5.48 10.30 2.69
CA MET A 115 -4.77 9.67 1.56
C MET A 115 -5.29 8.25 1.32
N TYR A 116 -5.34 7.41 2.36
CA TYR A 116 -5.82 6.02 2.23
C TYR A 116 -7.30 5.93 1.89
N LEU A 117 -8.14 6.84 2.40
CA LEU A 117 -9.55 6.92 2.01
C LEU A 117 -9.70 7.26 0.52
N GLY A 118 -8.94 8.25 0.02
CA GLY A 118 -8.95 8.60 -1.40
C GLY A 118 -8.47 7.44 -2.28
N PHE A 119 -7.38 6.79 -1.88
CA PHE A 119 -6.84 5.63 -2.59
C PHE A 119 -7.82 4.46 -2.63
N ALA A 120 -8.43 4.11 -1.49
CA ALA A 120 -9.43 3.05 -1.40
C ALA A 120 -10.69 3.39 -2.21
N ALA A 121 -11.17 4.64 -2.15
CA ALA A 121 -12.33 5.09 -2.92
C ALA A 121 -12.09 4.98 -4.43
N THR A 122 -10.98 5.53 -4.93
CA THR A 122 -10.62 5.44 -6.35
C THR A 122 -10.44 4.00 -6.79
N GLY A 123 -9.73 3.17 -6.02
CA GLY A 123 -9.55 1.76 -6.33
C GLY A 123 -10.86 0.99 -6.40
N THR A 124 -11.78 1.25 -5.47
CA THR A 124 -13.10 0.61 -5.45
C THR A 124 -13.96 1.04 -6.63
N VAL A 125 -13.93 2.33 -7.02
CA VAL A 125 -14.66 2.83 -8.20
C VAL A 125 -14.15 2.18 -9.48
N LEU A 126 -12.83 2.14 -9.68
CA LEU A 126 -12.22 1.55 -10.89
C LEU A 126 -12.45 0.04 -10.97
N ALA A 127 -12.32 -0.67 -9.84
CA ALA A 127 -12.63 -2.09 -9.77
C ALA A 127 -14.12 -2.35 -10.02
N GLY A 128 -15.02 -1.53 -9.46
CA GLY A 128 -16.46 -1.63 -9.71
C GLY A 128 -16.83 -1.41 -11.17
N GLN A 129 -16.17 -0.46 -11.85
CA GLN A 129 -16.32 -0.27 -13.30
C GLN A 129 -15.88 -1.51 -14.09
N ALA A 130 -14.78 -2.15 -13.69
CA ALA A 130 -14.32 -3.39 -14.31
C ALA A 130 -15.33 -4.54 -14.11
N VAL A 131 -15.87 -4.70 -12.90
CA VAL A 131 -16.92 -5.69 -12.58
C VAL A 131 -18.17 -5.46 -13.43
N ASN A 132 -18.65 -4.22 -13.51
CA ASN A 132 -19.81 -3.87 -14.33
C ASN A 132 -19.60 -4.20 -15.82
N LYS A 133 -18.41 -3.94 -16.36
CA LYS A 133 -18.07 -4.31 -17.74
C LYS A 133 -18.09 -5.81 -17.97
N ILE A 134 -17.64 -6.61 -17.01
CA ILE A 134 -17.67 -8.09 -17.09
C ILE A 134 -19.11 -8.60 -17.03
N LEU A 135 -19.92 -8.03 -16.14
CA LEU A 135 -21.30 -8.47 -15.89
C LEU A 135 -22.33 -7.83 -16.84
N HIS A 136 -21.91 -6.91 -17.72
CA HIS A 136 -22.79 -6.17 -18.63
C HIS A 136 -23.91 -5.41 -17.90
N ILE A 137 -23.54 -4.73 -16.79
CA ILE A 137 -24.47 -3.95 -15.96
C ILE A 137 -24.19 -2.46 -16.15
N ASP A 138 -25.21 -1.69 -16.52
CA ASP A 138 -25.07 -0.25 -16.79
C ASP A 138 -25.13 0.64 -15.54
N SER A 139 -25.37 0.07 -14.35
CA SER A 139 -25.43 0.81 -13.09
C SER A 139 -24.06 0.94 -12.42
N PRO A 140 -23.48 2.14 -12.30
CA PRO A 140 -22.17 2.35 -11.68
C PRO A 140 -22.07 1.86 -10.24
N THR A 141 -23.18 1.94 -9.49
CA THR A 141 -23.22 1.60 -8.07
C THR A 141 -23.12 0.10 -7.81
N VAL A 142 -23.65 -0.74 -8.70
CA VAL A 142 -23.73 -2.19 -8.47
C VAL A 142 -22.34 -2.80 -8.39
N GLY A 143 -21.47 -2.55 -9.37
CA GLY A 143 -20.10 -3.07 -9.36
C GLY A 143 -19.28 -2.59 -8.17
N ILE A 144 -19.47 -1.33 -7.76
CA ILE A 144 -18.80 -0.76 -6.56
C ILE A 144 -19.23 -1.52 -5.31
N VAL A 145 -20.54 -1.73 -5.12
CA VAL A 145 -21.07 -2.45 -3.94
C VAL A 145 -20.62 -3.91 -3.96
N VAL A 146 -20.69 -4.60 -5.10
CA VAL A 146 -20.23 -5.99 -5.23
C VAL A 146 -18.75 -6.12 -4.89
N PHE A 147 -17.89 -5.28 -5.48
CA PHE A 147 -16.46 -5.31 -5.19
C PHE A 147 -16.16 -4.96 -3.73
N GLY A 148 -16.85 -3.96 -3.17
CA GLY A 148 -16.71 -3.56 -1.78
C GLY A 148 -17.10 -4.66 -0.80
N LEU A 149 -18.22 -5.37 -1.06
CA LEU A 149 -18.65 -6.50 -0.24
C LEU A 149 -17.69 -7.68 -0.32
N LEU A 150 -17.16 -8.00 -1.51
CA LEU A 150 -16.14 -9.04 -1.67
C LEU A 150 -14.85 -8.69 -0.92
N THR A 151 -14.40 -7.45 -1.03
CA THR A 151 -13.21 -6.97 -0.32
C THR A 151 -13.42 -7.03 1.20
N ALA A 152 -14.58 -6.58 1.69
CA ALA A 152 -14.92 -6.64 3.11
C ALA A 152 -15.00 -8.09 3.62
N PHE A 153 -15.55 -9.01 2.82
CA PHE A 153 -15.58 -10.43 3.15
C PHE A 153 -14.16 -10.99 3.30
N VAL A 154 -13.30 -10.78 2.29
CA VAL A 154 -11.90 -11.22 2.33
C VAL A 154 -11.13 -10.60 3.49
N ALA A 155 -11.43 -9.34 3.85
CA ALA A 155 -10.76 -8.68 4.97
C ALA A 155 -11.16 -9.22 6.34
N VAL A 156 -12.30 -9.90 6.46
CA VAL A 156 -12.82 -10.44 7.73
C VAL A 156 -12.51 -11.93 7.90
N THR A 157 -12.21 -12.65 6.81
CA THR A 157 -11.81 -14.07 6.81
C THR A 157 -10.31 -14.25 6.97
#